data_AF-A0A7W1VW14-F1
#
_entry.id   AF-A0A7W1VW14-F1
#
_cell.length_a   1.000
_cell.length_b   1.000
_cell.length_c   1.000
_cell.angle_alpha   90.00
_cell.angle_beta   90.00
_cell.angle_gamma   90.00
#
_symmetry.space_group_name_H-M   'P 1'
#
loop_
_entity.id
_entity.type
_entity.pdbx_description
1 polymer ?
#
loop_
_entity_poly.entity_id
_entity_poly.type
_entity_poly.pdbx_seq_one_letter_code
_entity_poly.pdbx_strand_id
1 'polypeptide(L)'
;MKKIVLVALSILAVSLPAFAQDSNDPKEKKVLIIGVDGMRPDALAKAKTPRMDELIRNGAFADNTKILGERYRENNTISGPSWSSILTGVWADKHGVRDNFFFGRNFKEFPHVFQRIKAVRPEALTVSMVSWEPIDQFIVSDADIRHVQPLGGGIARSMDLTVSADSIVSDTRDGKWHHLVGRREGKTVSLFLNGTLAGSGEDVAGDFELGGNSFFIGRDTRTGPMEFAGELSEVRLWNRALTVAEIKAIAEQGHGKGALPRSVKADQLLVHHKDAAPGTEIPVETPMRGITQGDFTVEAWFKTTRTDRSVIMGNYRRNQRAVNLELQTDNRIRLLIQPYIEPEVRLAGEDEGDGKMAATAARMLREKDPTAMFIYFHQVDATGHTLGFSPDRPEYIRAIQNVDSHIGTVLNALKSRVNYAKEDWLIIVCTDHGGFGTTHSAGHDNWEINTAFLLVSGPSTAHGKIEEQTYLVDIVPTVLTHLGVPIDPGWKLDGRPVGLATR
;
A
#
# COMPACT_ATOMS: atom_id res chain seq x y z
N MET A 1 -34.83 -73.03 39.86
CA MET A 1 -33.84 -71.98 39.51
C MET A 1 -34.00 -71.67 38.03
N LYS A 2 -34.26 -70.40 37.68
CA LYS A 2 -34.67 -69.95 36.34
C LYS A 2 -33.51 -70.12 35.33
N LYS A 3 -33.74 -70.81 34.21
CA LYS A 3 -32.87 -70.79 33.03
C LYS A 3 -33.38 -69.71 32.07
N ILE A 4 -32.59 -68.67 31.86
CA ILE A 4 -32.82 -67.64 30.84
C ILE A 4 -32.22 -68.18 29.53
N VAL A 5 -33.04 -68.24 28.48
CA VAL A 5 -32.63 -68.58 27.11
C VAL A 5 -32.20 -67.27 26.44
N LEU A 6 -30.92 -67.18 26.02
CA LEU A 6 -30.44 -66.12 25.13
C LEU A 6 -30.83 -66.49 23.70
N VAL A 7 -31.62 -65.64 23.04
CA VAL A 7 -31.83 -65.68 21.59
C VAL A 7 -30.89 -64.62 20.98
N ALA A 8 -29.89 -65.06 20.24
CA ALA A 8 -29.03 -64.19 19.45
C ALA A 8 -29.73 -63.81 18.14
N LEU A 9 -30.07 -62.53 17.96
CA LEU A 9 -30.51 -61.99 16.67
C LEU A 9 -29.27 -61.63 15.84
N SER A 10 -29.04 -62.36 14.76
CA SER A 10 -28.05 -62.03 13.73
C SER A 10 -28.66 -61.01 12.77
N ILE A 11 -28.26 -59.74 12.84
CA ILE A 11 -28.62 -58.74 11.84
C ILE A 11 -27.61 -58.81 10.69
N LEU A 12 -28.07 -59.31 9.54
CA LEU A 12 -27.31 -59.33 8.29
C LEU A 12 -27.35 -57.91 7.70
N ALA A 13 -26.24 -57.17 7.79
CA ALA A 13 -26.10 -55.87 7.13
C ALA A 13 -25.85 -56.09 5.63
N VAL A 14 -26.87 -55.85 4.81
CA VAL A 14 -26.72 -55.74 3.35
C VAL A 14 -26.15 -54.36 3.04
N SER A 15 -24.86 -54.30 2.72
CA SER A 15 -24.22 -53.11 2.17
C SER A 15 -24.72 -52.89 0.73
N LEU A 16 -25.61 -51.92 0.53
CA LEU A 16 -25.85 -51.38 -0.80
C LEU A 16 -24.64 -50.50 -1.18
N PRO A 17 -24.07 -50.65 -2.38
CA PRO A 17 -23.03 -49.74 -2.83
C PRO A 17 -23.66 -48.34 -2.98
N ALA A 18 -23.10 -47.36 -2.27
CA ALA A 18 -23.40 -45.96 -2.52
C ALA A 18 -22.90 -45.64 -3.93
N PHE A 19 -23.82 -45.58 -4.89
CA PHE A 19 -23.55 -44.92 -6.15
C PHE A 19 -23.27 -43.45 -5.81
N ALA A 20 -22.01 -43.03 -5.95
CA ALA A 20 -21.65 -41.62 -6.03
C ALA A 20 -22.39 -41.06 -7.24
N GLN A 21 -23.48 -40.35 -6.98
CA GLN A 21 -24.15 -39.56 -7.97
C GLN A 21 -23.20 -38.38 -8.25
N ASP A 22 -22.52 -38.39 -9.40
CA ASP A 22 -21.90 -37.17 -9.94
C ASP A 22 -23.04 -36.15 -10.05
N SER A 23 -23.12 -35.23 -9.09
CA SER A 23 -24.11 -34.17 -9.12
C SER A 23 -23.76 -33.25 -10.29
N ASN A 24 -24.61 -33.21 -11.30
CA ASN A 24 -24.60 -32.20 -12.38
C ASN A 24 -24.89 -30.76 -11.87
N ASP A 25 -24.84 -30.54 -10.55
CA ASP A 25 -25.03 -29.22 -9.95
C ASP A 25 -23.83 -28.33 -10.32
N PRO A 26 -24.07 -27.07 -10.75
CA PRO A 26 -22.99 -26.14 -11.02
C PRO A 26 -22.10 -25.96 -9.80
N LYS A 27 -20.79 -26.16 -9.97
CA LYS A 27 -19.82 -25.91 -8.90
C LYS A 27 -19.83 -24.45 -8.48
N GLU A 28 -19.71 -24.20 -7.19
CA GLU A 28 -19.66 -22.86 -6.64
C GLU A 28 -18.33 -22.18 -7.02
N LYS A 29 -18.40 -21.05 -7.72
CA LYS A 29 -17.22 -20.30 -8.17
C LYS A 29 -16.61 -19.53 -7.00
N LYS A 30 -15.33 -19.79 -6.71
CA LYS A 30 -14.55 -19.12 -5.66
C LYS A 30 -13.21 -18.62 -6.20
N VAL A 31 -12.60 -17.65 -5.53
CA VAL A 31 -11.36 -17.00 -5.97
C VAL A 31 -10.36 -16.89 -4.82
N LEU A 32 -9.12 -17.27 -5.09
CA LEU A 32 -7.95 -17.03 -4.25
C LEU A 32 -6.91 -16.24 -5.05
N ILE A 33 -6.56 -15.04 -4.59
CA ILE A 33 -5.49 -14.22 -5.16
C ILE A 33 -4.33 -14.22 -4.16
N ILE A 34 -3.15 -14.63 -4.61
CA ILE A 34 -1.92 -14.63 -3.84
C ILE A 34 -0.95 -13.64 -4.49
N GLY A 35 -0.66 -12.55 -3.79
CA GLY A 35 0.38 -11.60 -4.13
C GLY A 35 1.69 -11.94 -3.43
N VAL A 36 2.79 -12.01 -4.17
CA VAL A 36 4.14 -12.11 -3.61
C VAL A 36 4.94 -10.88 -4.02
N ASP A 37 5.25 -10.03 -3.05
CA ASP A 37 5.90 -8.74 -3.31
C ASP A 37 7.34 -8.92 -3.83
N GLY A 38 7.68 -8.17 -4.88
CA GLY A 38 9.03 -8.06 -5.38
C GLY A 38 9.65 -9.33 -5.99
N MET A 39 8.86 -10.34 -6.37
CA MET A 39 9.38 -11.60 -6.94
C MET A 39 9.68 -11.49 -8.44
N ARG A 40 10.95 -11.53 -8.84
CA ARG A 40 11.35 -11.51 -10.25
C ARG A 40 11.00 -12.83 -10.98
N PRO A 41 10.46 -12.78 -12.22
CA PRO A 41 10.15 -13.98 -13.00
C PRO A 41 11.36 -14.88 -13.31
N ASP A 42 12.53 -14.29 -13.56
CA ASP A 42 13.76 -15.05 -13.83
C ASP A 42 14.33 -15.74 -12.58
N ALA A 43 14.12 -15.15 -11.40
CA ALA A 43 14.43 -15.78 -10.13
C ALA A 43 13.45 -16.90 -9.78
N LEU A 44 12.15 -16.72 -10.08
CA LEU A 44 11.15 -17.79 -9.98
C LEU A 44 11.57 -19.01 -10.84
N ALA A 45 11.99 -18.78 -12.09
CA ALA A 45 12.44 -19.85 -12.98
C ALA A 45 13.66 -20.63 -12.49
N LYS A 46 14.48 -20.05 -11.59
CA LYS A 46 15.67 -20.67 -11.00
C LYS A 46 15.42 -21.31 -9.64
N ALA A 47 14.42 -20.82 -8.90
CA ALA A 47 14.06 -21.32 -7.58
C ALA A 47 13.41 -22.71 -7.66
N LYS A 48 13.50 -23.50 -6.58
CA LYS A 48 12.81 -24.80 -6.47
C LYS A 48 11.44 -24.61 -5.84
N THR A 49 10.42 -24.43 -6.65
CA THR A 49 9.09 -24.01 -6.19
C THR A 49 8.02 -25.05 -6.51
N PRO A 50 8.07 -26.25 -5.89
CA PRO A 50 7.19 -27.37 -6.28
C PRO A 50 5.69 -27.05 -6.22
N ARG A 51 5.26 -26.09 -5.40
CA ARG A 51 3.84 -25.71 -5.28
C ARG A 51 3.42 -24.80 -6.42
N MET A 52 4.20 -23.77 -6.71
CA MET A 52 3.98 -22.93 -7.88
C MET A 52 4.18 -23.73 -9.19
N ASP A 53 5.14 -24.64 -9.26
CA ASP A 53 5.32 -25.54 -10.42
C ASP A 53 4.08 -26.41 -10.67
N GLU A 54 3.43 -26.88 -9.61
CA GLU A 54 2.16 -27.62 -9.72
C GLU A 54 1.04 -26.73 -10.27
N LEU A 55 0.94 -25.49 -9.81
CA LEU A 55 -0.04 -24.53 -10.31
C LEU A 55 0.24 -24.14 -11.78
N ILE A 56 1.51 -23.94 -12.17
CA ILE A 56 1.91 -23.65 -13.56
C ILE A 56 1.54 -24.82 -14.47
N ARG A 57 1.83 -26.06 -14.06
CA ARG A 57 1.49 -27.25 -14.87
C ARG A 57 0.00 -27.44 -15.06
N ASN A 58 -0.82 -27.02 -14.09
CA ASN A 58 -2.27 -27.18 -14.10
C ASN A 58 -3.00 -25.84 -14.37
N GLY A 59 -2.36 -24.91 -15.07
CA GLY A 59 -2.89 -23.58 -15.29
C GLY A 59 -2.23 -22.86 -16.46
N ALA A 60 -2.62 -21.61 -16.62
CA ALA A 60 -2.08 -20.70 -17.60
C ALA A 60 -1.01 -19.81 -16.94
N PHE A 61 0.11 -19.58 -17.62
CA PHE A 61 1.25 -18.85 -17.07
C PHE A 61 1.85 -17.85 -18.05
N ALA A 62 2.15 -16.64 -17.56
CA ALA A 62 2.93 -15.62 -18.26
C ALA A 62 4.11 -15.19 -17.39
N ASP A 63 5.33 -15.26 -17.94
CA ASP A 63 6.58 -14.82 -17.32
C ASP A 63 7.01 -13.39 -17.70
N ASN A 64 6.20 -12.75 -18.54
CA ASN A 64 6.48 -11.44 -19.14
C ASN A 64 5.35 -10.43 -18.89
N THR A 65 4.56 -10.61 -17.82
CA THR A 65 3.46 -9.71 -17.46
C THR A 65 4.00 -8.31 -17.22
N LYS A 66 3.40 -7.28 -17.83
CA LYS A 66 3.89 -5.91 -17.69
C LYS A 66 3.16 -5.17 -16.57
N ILE A 67 3.95 -4.49 -15.75
CA ILE A 67 3.46 -3.69 -14.63
C ILE A 67 2.92 -2.36 -15.11
N LEU A 68 3.47 -1.84 -16.21
CA LEU A 68 3.02 -0.62 -16.86
C LEU A 68 2.62 -0.92 -18.31
N GLY A 69 1.46 -0.41 -18.73
CA GLY A 69 1.07 -0.37 -20.15
C GLY A 69 1.85 0.69 -20.93
N GLU A 70 1.84 0.61 -22.28
CA GLU A 70 2.53 1.58 -23.15
C GLU A 70 2.12 3.03 -22.90
N ARG A 71 0.84 3.24 -22.54
CA ARG A 71 0.27 4.55 -22.18
C ARG A 71 0.80 5.12 -20.85
N TYR A 72 1.46 4.32 -20.00
CA TYR A 72 1.66 4.62 -18.58
C TYR A 72 3.11 4.59 -18.10
N ARG A 73 4.06 4.75 -19.04
CA ARG A 73 5.50 4.81 -18.73
C ARG A 73 5.91 5.96 -17.79
N GLU A 74 5.03 6.93 -17.52
CA GLU A 74 5.31 8.09 -16.66
C GLU A 74 5.29 7.76 -15.15
N ASN A 75 4.73 6.61 -14.73
CA ASN A 75 4.73 6.22 -13.32
C ASN A 75 5.89 5.26 -13.01
N ASN A 76 6.50 5.39 -11.83
CA ASN A 76 7.53 4.46 -11.39
C ASN A 76 6.90 3.17 -10.86
N THR A 77 7.60 2.05 -11.04
CA THR A 77 7.22 0.74 -10.53
C THR A 77 7.41 0.68 -9.01
N ILE A 78 6.35 1.00 -8.28
CA ILE A 78 6.31 1.14 -6.83
C ILE A 78 5.13 0.30 -6.31
N SER A 79 5.25 -0.30 -5.13
CA SER A 79 4.27 -1.25 -4.60
C SER A 79 2.85 -0.67 -4.49
N GLY A 80 2.69 0.55 -3.97
CA GLY A 80 1.39 1.22 -3.84
C GLY A 80 0.62 1.31 -5.16
N PRO A 81 1.20 1.92 -6.21
CA PRO A 81 0.61 1.93 -7.54
C PRO A 81 0.32 0.54 -8.12
N SER A 82 1.28 -0.40 -8.02
CA SER A 82 1.13 -1.74 -8.57
C SER A 82 0.00 -2.53 -7.89
N TRP A 83 -0.02 -2.58 -6.55
CA TRP A 83 -1.10 -3.22 -5.80
C TRP A 83 -2.46 -2.57 -6.04
N SER A 84 -2.49 -1.24 -6.21
CA SER A 84 -3.71 -0.53 -6.62
C SER A 84 -4.18 -1.00 -7.99
N SER A 85 -3.29 -1.14 -8.97
CA SER A 85 -3.63 -1.63 -10.31
C SER A 85 -4.12 -3.09 -10.29
N ILE A 86 -3.43 -3.96 -9.55
CA ILE A 86 -3.80 -5.38 -9.36
C ILE A 86 -5.21 -5.51 -8.79
N LEU A 87 -5.54 -4.72 -7.77
CA LEU A 87 -6.78 -4.88 -7.01
C LEU A 87 -7.95 -4.07 -7.58
N THR A 88 -7.71 -3.06 -8.41
CA THR A 88 -8.78 -2.23 -9.03
C THR A 88 -9.05 -2.56 -10.49
N GLY A 89 -8.08 -3.14 -11.21
CA GLY A 89 -8.19 -3.45 -12.63
C GLY A 89 -8.06 -2.23 -13.55
N VAL A 90 -7.54 -1.12 -13.02
CA VAL A 90 -7.27 0.11 -13.78
C VAL A 90 -5.87 0.62 -13.51
N TRP A 91 -5.36 1.51 -14.36
CA TRP A 91 -4.04 2.10 -14.20
C TRP A 91 -4.01 3.33 -13.27
N ALA A 92 -2.80 3.79 -12.96
CA ALA A 92 -2.55 4.87 -12.00
C ALA A 92 -3.09 6.25 -12.39
N ASP A 93 -3.39 6.50 -13.67
CA ASP A 93 -4.11 7.70 -14.09
C ASP A 93 -5.57 7.70 -13.63
N LYS A 94 -6.18 6.52 -13.50
CA LYS A 94 -7.55 6.33 -13.01
C LYS A 94 -7.58 6.20 -11.50
N HIS A 95 -6.89 5.20 -10.93
CA HIS A 95 -6.93 5.00 -9.48
C HIS A 95 -6.12 6.05 -8.70
N GLY A 96 -5.31 6.88 -9.38
CA GLY A 96 -4.69 8.09 -8.82
C GLY A 96 -3.48 7.88 -7.89
N VAL A 97 -3.07 6.63 -7.63
CA VAL A 97 -1.97 6.29 -6.72
C VAL A 97 -0.64 6.27 -7.47
N ARG A 98 0.31 7.09 -7.04
CA ARG A 98 1.64 7.26 -7.67
C ARG A 98 2.83 6.96 -6.76
N ASP A 99 2.55 6.61 -5.50
CA ASP A 99 3.55 6.34 -4.48
C ASP A 99 3.00 5.40 -3.39
N ASN A 100 3.85 5.03 -2.42
CA ASN A 100 3.47 4.21 -1.26
C ASN A 100 2.68 4.98 -0.19
N PHE A 101 2.34 6.24 -0.43
CA PHE A 101 1.55 7.07 0.49
C PHE A 101 0.09 7.21 0.05
N PHE A 102 -0.26 6.71 -1.15
CA PHE A 102 -1.63 6.66 -1.64
C PHE A 102 -2.30 8.05 -1.77
N PHE A 103 -1.52 9.09 -2.05
CA PHE A 103 -2.06 10.41 -2.38
C PHE A 103 -2.76 10.41 -3.73
N GLY A 104 -3.84 11.18 -3.82
CA GLY A 104 -4.62 11.28 -5.06
C GLY A 104 -5.47 10.05 -5.38
N ARG A 105 -5.50 9.05 -4.48
CA ARG A 105 -6.29 7.82 -4.68
C ARG A 105 -7.74 8.15 -5.03
N ASN A 106 -8.24 7.51 -6.07
CA ASN A 106 -9.60 7.69 -6.58
C ASN A 106 -10.39 6.37 -6.50
N PHE A 107 -10.29 5.67 -5.36
CA PHE A 107 -10.97 4.38 -5.17
C PHE A 107 -12.50 4.50 -5.07
N LYS A 108 -13.02 5.71 -4.89
CA LYS A 108 -14.47 5.96 -4.97
C LYS A 108 -15.00 5.79 -6.39
N GLU A 109 -14.28 6.27 -7.40
CA GLU A 109 -14.64 6.06 -8.81
C GLU A 109 -14.13 4.71 -9.33
N PHE A 110 -12.96 4.28 -8.87
CA PHE A 110 -12.30 3.04 -9.30
C PHE A 110 -12.11 2.09 -8.12
N PRO A 111 -13.19 1.45 -7.65
CA PRO A 111 -13.12 0.58 -6.49
C PRO A 111 -12.36 -0.71 -6.76
N HIS A 112 -11.87 -1.32 -5.69
CA HIS A 112 -11.20 -2.61 -5.76
C HIS A 112 -12.17 -3.77 -5.98
N VAL A 113 -11.62 -4.94 -6.27
CA VAL A 113 -12.33 -6.13 -6.73
C VAL A 113 -13.43 -6.62 -5.78
N PHE A 114 -13.24 -6.51 -4.46
CA PHE A 114 -14.26 -6.95 -3.50
C PHE A 114 -15.53 -6.11 -3.55
N GLN A 115 -15.42 -4.78 -3.68
CA GLN A 115 -16.58 -3.91 -3.89
C GLN A 115 -17.31 -4.28 -5.20
N ARG A 116 -16.57 -4.58 -6.26
CA ARG A 116 -17.15 -4.98 -7.56
C ARG A 116 -17.88 -6.31 -7.48
N ILE A 117 -17.33 -7.27 -6.75
CA ILE A 117 -18.00 -8.55 -6.47
C ILE A 117 -19.29 -8.28 -5.68
N LYS A 118 -19.22 -7.50 -4.61
CA LYS A 118 -20.35 -7.20 -3.73
C LYS A 118 -21.45 -6.36 -4.36
N ALA A 119 -21.12 -5.55 -5.37
CA ALA A 119 -22.11 -4.80 -6.13
C ALA A 119 -23.13 -5.72 -6.84
N VAL A 120 -22.73 -6.96 -7.15
CA VAL A 120 -23.60 -7.97 -7.80
C VAL A 120 -23.97 -9.11 -6.85
N ARG A 121 -23.08 -9.46 -5.91
CA ARG A 121 -23.26 -10.52 -4.90
C ARG A 121 -23.05 -9.97 -3.50
N PRO A 122 -24.04 -9.24 -2.92
CA PRO A 122 -23.90 -8.67 -1.58
C PRO A 122 -23.62 -9.71 -0.48
N GLU A 123 -24.01 -10.97 -0.71
CA GLU A 123 -23.77 -12.12 0.16
C GLU A 123 -22.34 -12.69 0.09
N ALA A 124 -21.54 -12.28 -0.90
CA ALA A 124 -20.19 -12.80 -1.07
C ALA A 124 -19.31 -12.47 0.14
N LEU A 125 -18.71 -13.49 0.75
CA LEU A 125 -17.78 -13.31 1.84
C LEU A 125 -16.38 -12.99 1.29
N THR A 126 -15.88 -11.81 1.63
CA THR A 126 -14.58 -11.30 1.16
C THR A 126 -13.55 -11.27 2.28
N VAL A 127 -12.35 -11.79 2.01
CA VAL A 127 -11.30 -11.95 3.02
C VAL A 127 -10.00 -11.32 2.50
N SER A 128 -9.43 -10.41 3.28
CA SER A 128 -8.12 -9.79 3.01
C SER A 128 -7.12 -10.18 4.09
N MET A 129 -5.94 -10.61 3.68
CA MET A 129 -4.86 -11.06 4.54
C MET A 129 -3.54 -10.46 4.08
N VAL A 130 -3.04 -9.45 4.80
CA VAL A 130 -1.88 -8.68 4.36
C VAL A 130 -0.89 -8.40 5.49
N SER A 131 0.40 -8.38 5.14
CA SER A 131 1.48 -7.97 6.04
C SER A 131 1.94 -6.53 5.82
N TRP A 132 1.62 -5.95 4.67
CA TRP A 132 1.79 -4.52 4.40
C TRP A 132 0.48 -3.74 4.62
N GLU A 133 0.41 -3.02 5.73
CA GLU A 133 -0.78 -2.31 6.22
C GLU A 133 -1.43 -1.34 5.20
N PRO A 134 -0.68 -0.62 4.32
CA PRO A 134 -1.30 0.27 3.34
C PRO A 134 -2.28 -0.39 2.37
N ILE A 135 -2.11 -1.67 2.01
CA ILE A 135 -3.11 -2.39 1.20
C ILE A 135 -4.44 -2.46 1.94
N ASP A 136 -4.39 -2.82 3.22
CA ASP A 136 -5.56 -2.95 4.09
C ASP A 136 -6.22 -1.59 4.37
N GLN A 137 -5.42 -0.57 4.70
CA GLN A 137 -5.95 0.75 5.04
C GLN A 137 -6.54 1.49 3.85
N PHE A 138 -5.91 1.42 2.67
CA PHE A 138 -6.26 2.29 1.56
C PHE A 138 -6.99 1.58 0.42
N ILE A 139 -6.68 0.31 0.17
CA ILE A 139 -7.25 -0.40 -0.98
C ILE A 139 -8.46 -1.22 -0.54
N VAL A 140 -8.27 -2.23 0.31
CA VAL A 140 -9.28 -3.27 0.61
C VAL A 140 -9.93 -3.09 2.00
N SER A 141 -10.10 -1.84 2.42
CA SER A 141 -10.55 -1.45 3.76
C SER A 141 -11.98 -1.90 4.12
N ASP A 142 -12.76 -2.39 3.18
CA ASP A 142 -14.13 -2.84 3.36
C ASP A 142 -14.33 -4.34 3.08
N ALA A 143 -13.25 -5.11 2.99
CA ALA A 143 -13.35 -6.57 3.05
C ALA A 143 -14.03 -7.00 4.36
N ASP A 144 -14.87 -8.04 4.32
CA ASP A 144 -15.65 -8.48 5.49
C ASP A 144 -14.76 -8.97 6.63
N ILE A 145 -13.72 -9.72 6.28
CA ILE A 145 -12.71 -10.19 7.22
C ILE A 145 -11.37 -9.63 6.77
N ARG A 146 -10.77 -8.83 7.64
CA ARG A 146 -9.45 -8.23 7.46
C ARG A 146 -8.51 -8.79 8.50
N HIS A 147 -7.41 -9.39 8.05
CA HIS A 147 -6.30 -9.76 8.90
C HIS A 147 -5.06 -9.00 8.45
N VAL A 148 -4.64 -8.05 9.27
CA VAL A 148 -3.34 -7.43 9.15
C VAL A 148 -2.42 -8.14 10.12
N GLN A 149 -1.33 -8.70 9.60
CA GLN A 149 -0.21 -9.12 10.42
C GLN A 149 0.90 -8.10 10.22
N PRO A 150 1.00 -7.08 11.09
CA PRO A 150 2.10 -6.15 11.01
C PRO A 150 3.40 -6.94 11.03
N LEU A 151 4.29 -6.64 10.09
CA LEU A 151 5.68 -7.03 10.19
C LEU A 151 6.12 -6.65 11.60
N GLY A 152 6.52 -7.63 12.43
CA GLY A 152 6.80 -7.38 13.86
C GLY A 152 7.73 -6.17 14.04
N GLY A 153 7.60 -5.46 15.16
CA GLY A 153 8.29 -4.18 15.38
C GLY A 153 7.28 -3.05 15.41
N GLY A 154 7.32 -2.23 16.46
CA GLY A 154 6.30 -1.24 16.76
C GLY A 154 5.98 -0.32 15.59
N ILE A 155 4.67 -0.13 15.38
CA ILE A 155 4.03 1.02 14.74
C ILE A 155 4.93 2.26 14.67
N ALA A 156 5.48 2.53 13.49
CA ALA A 156 5.64 3.90 13.03
C ALA A 156 4.51 4.13 12.03
N ARG A 157 3.32 4.42 12.56
CA ARG A 157 2.19 4.94 11.78
C ARG A 157 2.66 6.23 11.12
N SER A 158 2.99 6.25 9.84
CA SER A 158 3.23 7.54 9.19
C SER A 158 1.91 8.30 9.12
N MET A 159 1.82 9.46 9.77
CA MET A 159 0.72 10.38 9.51
C MET A 159 1.12 11.31 8.37
N ASP A 160 0.30 11.33 7.35
CA ASP A 160 0.41 12.30 6.30
C ASP A 160 -0.84 13.15 6.21
N LEU A 161 -0.85 14.26 6.97
CA LEU A 161 -1.92 15.22 6.81
C LEU A 161 -1.67 16.06 5.56
N THR A 162 -2.12 15.53 4.44
CA THR A 162 -2.35 16.30 3.23
C THR A 162 -3.80 16.77 3.22
N VAL A 163 -4.04 18.03 3.59
CA VAL A 163 -5.35 18.66 3.38
C VAL A 163 -5.34 19.22 1.96
N SER A 164 -6.37 18.91 1.17
CA SER A 164 -6.53 19.63 -0.10
C SER A 164 -6.80 21.10 0.20
N ALA A 165 -6.10 22.02 -0.47
CA ALA A 165 -6.44 23.44 -0.42
C ALA A 165 -7.83 23.73 -1.04
N ASP A 166 -8.55 22.71 -1.53
CA ASP A 166 -9.89 22.86 -2.12
C ASP A 166 -10.96 23.37 -1.15
N SER A 167 -10.73 23.31 0.17
CA SER A 167 -11.62 23.91 1.17
C SER A 167 -11.46 25.43 1.31
N ILE A 168 -10.41 26.04 0.73
CA ILE A 168 -10.22 27.50 0.62
C ILE A 168 -9.59 27.83 -0.75
N VAL A 169 -10.43 28.29 -1.67
CA VAL A 169 -10.08 28.71 -3.05
C VAL A 169 -9.10 29.88 -3.07
N SER A 170 -7.79 29.62 -2.94
CA SER A 170 -6.75 30.58 -3.30
C SER A 170 -5.54 29.88 -3.91
N ASP A 171 -5.23 30.23 -5.16
CA ASP A 171 -3.97 29.84 -5.79
C ASP A 171 -2.80 30.41 -4.99
N THR A 172 -1.91 29.55 -4.49
CA THR A 172 -0.75 29.98 -3.69
C THR A 172 0.49 30.25 -4.55
N ARG A 173 0.37 30.02 -5.86
CA ARG A 173 1.42 30.18 -6.86
C ARG A 173 1.15 31.42 -7.74
N ASP A 174 0.45 32.41 -7.19
CA ASP A 174 0.04 33.64 -7.89
C ASP A 174 1.12 34.75 -7.86
N GLY A 175 2.30 34.45 -7.32
CA GLY A 175 3.39 35.41 -7.17
C GLY A 175 3.18 36.43 -6.06
N LYS A 176 2.21 36.25 -5.15
CA LYS A 176 2.02 37.07 -3.95
C LYS A 176 2.53 36.37 -2.70
N TRP A 177 2.60 37.14 -1.62
CA TRP A 177 2.95 36.63 -0.30
C TRP A 177 1.78 35.90 0.33
N HIS A 178 2.04 34.68 0.77
CA HIS A 178 1.10 33.85 1.52
C HIS A 178 1.72 33.40 2.84
N HIS A 179 0.89 33.31 3.87
CA HIS A 179 1.25 32.77 5.17
C HIS A 179 0.73 31.34 5.29
N LEU A 180 1.63 30.37 5.41
CA LEU A 180 1.29 28.96 5.57
C LEU A 180 1.73 28.48 6.95
N VAL A 181 0.81 27.79 7.63
CA VAL A 181 1.03 27.26 8.98
C VAL A 181 0.61 25.80 9.05
N GLY A 182 1.49 24.95 9.55
CA GLY A 182 1.18 23.60 10.02
C GLY A 182 1.24 23.55 11.55
N ARG A 183 0.22 22.96 12.18
CA ARG A 183 0.05 22.94 13.64
C ARG A 183 -0.34 21.54 14.10
N ARG A 184 0.29 21.04 15.18
CA ARG A 184 -0.15 19.88 15.97
C ARG A 184 -0.54 20.33 17.38
N GLU A 185 -1.76 20.02 17.80
CA GLU A 185 -2.31 20.24 19.14
C GLU A 185 -2.94 18.95 19.65
N GLY A 186 -2.29 18.31 20.64
CA GLY A 186 -2.57 16.95 21.07
C GLY A 186 -2.46 15.98 19.89
N LYS A 187 -3.61 15.41 19.51
CA LYS A 187 -3.76 14.56 18.32
C LYS A 187 -4.37 15.29 17.13
N THR A 188 -4.63 16.59 17.20
CA THR A 188 -5.22 17.31 16.07
C THR A 188 -4.11 17.97 15.27
N VAL A 189 -4.06 17.68 13.97
CA VAL A 189 -3.19 18.41 13.04
C VAL A 189 -4.03 19.32 12.17
N SER A 190 -3.53 20.52 11.90
CA SER A 190 -4.24 21.54 11.15
C SER A 190 -3.30 22.31 10.22
N LEU A 191 -3.81 22.67 9.05
CA LEU A 191 -3.17 23.57 8.09
C LEU A 191 -3.96 24.87 8.02
N PHE A 192 -3.26 26.00 8.04
CA PHE A 192 -3.84 27.33 7.86
C PHE A 192 -3.17 28.04 6.70
N LEU A 193 -3.97 28.77 5.92
CA LEU A 193 -3.52 29.62 4.84
C LEU A 193 -4.06 31.03 5.08
N ASN A 194 -3.15 32.02 5.14
CA ASN A 194 -3.46 33.43 5.38
C ASN A 194 -4.36 33.62 6.61
N GLY A 195 -4.07 32.90 7.70
CA GLY A 195 -4.81 32.99 8.96
C GLY A 195 -6.12 32.20 9.01
N THR A 196 -6.52 31.52 7.92
CA THR A 196 -7.78 30.77 7.83
C THR A 196 -7.50 29.26 7.82
N LEU A 197 -8.30 28.46 8.54
CA LEU A 197 -8.15 27.00 8.60
C LEU A 197 -8.42 26.38 7.21
N ALA A 198 -7.37 25.91 6.56
CA ALA A 198 -7.49 25.16 5.30
C ALA A 198 -8.01 23.75 5.57
N GLY A 199 -7.63 23.11 6.67
CA GLY A 199 -8.28 21.90 7.14
C GLY A 199 -7.48 21.17 8.22
N SER A 200 -7.99 20.01 8.63
CA SER A 200 -7.49 19.29 9.80
C SER A 200 -7.66 17.78 9.70
N GLY A 201 -6.92 17.04 10.52
CA GLY A 201 -7.08 15.60 10.72
C GLY A 201 -6.43 15.12 12.03
N GLU A 202 -6.38 13.81 12.24
CA GLU A 202 -5.87 13.22 13.48
C GLU A 202 -4.44 12.68 13.33
N ASP A 203 -3.57 13.02 14.29
CA ASP A 203 -2.23 12.49 14.48
C ASP A 203 -2.26 11.04 14.94
N VAL A 204 -1.90 10.17 14.00
CA VAL A 204 -1.74 8.75 14.22
C VAL A 204 -0.28 8.34 14.44
N ALA A 205 0.69 9.23 14.19
CA ALA A 205 2.13 8.96 14.29
C ALA A 205 2.64 8.80 15.72
N GLY A 206 1.99 9.47 16.67
CA GLY A 206 2.42 9.45 18.07
C GLY A 206 3.74 10.19 18.26
N ASP A 207 4.43 9.84 19.34
CA ASP A 207 5.63 10.57 19.79
C ASP A 207 6.89 9.91 19.24
N PHE A 208 7.73 10.72 18.59
CA PHE A 208 9.05 10.32 18.11
C PHE A 208 10.02 11.49 18.16
N GLU A 209 11.30 11.27 17.88
CA GLU A 209 12.29 12.35 17.79
C GLU A 209 12.57 12.76 16.34
N LEU A 210 12.75 14.05 16.10
CA LEU A 210 13.17 14.55 14.80
C LEU A 210 14.54 13.97 14.39
N GLY A 211 14.60 13.45 13.16
CA GLY A 211 15.75 12.76 12.61
C GLY A 211 16.73 13.68 11.88
N GLY A 212 17.88 13.13 11.53
CA GLY A 212 18.93 13.87 10.81
C GLY A 212 19.66 14.89 11.69
N ASN A 213 20.58 15.60 11.03
CA ASN A 213 21.42 16.63 11.65
C ASN A 213 20.93 18.05 11.33
N SER A 214 19.99 18.16 10.40
CA SER A 214 19.74 19.40 9.68
C SER A 214 18.26 19.56 9.35
N PHE A 215 17.72 20.72 9.68
CA PHE A 215 16.42 21.20 9.27
C PHE A 215 16.65 22.27 8.21
N PHE A 216 16.07 22.11 7.04
CA PHE A 216 16.30 23.01 5.91
C PHE A 216 15.15 23.99 5.74
N ILE A 217 15.48 25.20 5.32
CA ILE A 217 14.53 26.17 4.79
C ILE A 217 14.63 26.14 3.27
N GLY A 218 13.50 25.95 2.60
CA GLY A 218 13.42 26.05 1.15
C GLY A 218 14.31 25.05 0.41
N ARG A 219 14.37 23.79 0.84
CA ARG A 219 15.18 22.77 0.16
C ARG A 219 14.56 21.39 0.23
N ASP A 220 14.45 20.73 -0.91
CA ASP A 220 14.04 19.33 -1.00
C ASP A 220 15.28 18.44 -1.15
N THR A 221 15.69 17.75 -0.09
CA THR A 221 16.87 16.87 -0.16
C THR A 221 16.59 15.49 -0.81
N ARG A 222 15.36 15.23 -1.28
CA ARG A 222 14.96 13.95 -1.90
C ARG A 222 15.39 13.81 -3.35
N THR A 223 15.41 14.94 -4.05
CA THR A 223 15.60 15.05 -5.51
C THR A 223 16.97 15.64 -5.87
N GLY A 224 17.84 15.85 -4.87
CA GLY A 224 19.14 16.50 -5.03
C GLY A 224 19.16 17.89 -4.39
N PRO A 225 20.08 18.80 -4.74
CA PRO A 225 20.01 20.19 -4.32
C PRO A 225 18.93 20.92 -5.11
N MET A 226 17.66 20.66 -4.80
CA MET A 226 16.52 21.43 -5.30
C MET A 226 16.12 22.44 -4.23
N GLU A 227 16.50 23.69 -4.43
CA GLU A 227 16.09 24.80 -3.59
C GLU A 227 14.70 25.30 -3.98
N PHE A 228 13.97 25.86 -3.02
CA PHE A 228 12.68 26.47 -3.21
C PHE A 228 12.83 27.63 -4.19
N ALA A 229 12.20 27.50 -5.35
CA ALA A 229 12.20 28.52 -6.37
C ALA A 229 11.13 29.58 -6.04
N GLY A 230 11.51 30.53 -5.21
CA GLY A 230 10.67 31.62 -4.73
C GLY A 230 11.33 32.36 -3.58
N GLU A 231 10.56 33.18 -2.87
CA GLU A 231 11.02 33.94 -1.71
C GLU A 231 10.41 33.37 -0.43
N LEU A 232 11.19 33.33 0.64
CA LEU A 232 10.79 32.86 1.97
C LEU A 232 11.12 33.94 3.02
N SER A 233 10.18 34.16 3.94
CA SER A 233 10.32 35.15 5.01
C SER A 233 9.61 34.66 6.27
N GLU A 234 10.03 35.18 7.42
CA GLU A 234 9.41 34.93 8.73
C GLU A 234 9.17 33.43 8.98
N VAL A 235 10.19 32.60 8.72
CA VAL A 235 10.15 31.15 8.92
C VAL A 235 10.32 30.86 10.41
N ARG A 236 9.35 30.16 11.01
CA ARG A 236 9.34 29.90 12.46
C ARG A 236 8.98 28.46 12.81
N LEU A 237 9.64 27.94 13.84
CA LEU A 237 9.32 26.66 14.48
C LEU A 237 9.06 26.91 15.96
N TRP A 238 7.92 26.42 16.44
CA TRP A 238 7.43 26.59 17.80
C TRP A 238 7.30 25.23 18.47
N ASN A 239 7.76 25.10 19.71
CA ASN A 239 7.52 23.93 20.58
C ASN A 239 6.21 24.08 21.38
N ARG A 240 5.19 24.64 20.72
CA ARG A 240 3.81 24.74 21.19
C ARG A 240 2.87 24.89 20.00
N ALA A 241 1.60 24.58 20.21
CA ALA A 241 0.54 24.91 19.29
C ALA A 241 0.19 26.40 19.44
N LEU A 242 0.43 27.22 18.40
CA LEU A 242 -0.13 28.58 18.35
C LEU A 242 -1.65 28.48 18.35
N THR A 243 -2.35 29.37 19.04
CA THR A 243 -3.82 29.42 18.99
C THR A 243 -4.29 29.93 17.63
N VAL A 244 -5.53 29.59 17.24
CA VAL A 244 -6.15 30.10 16.00
C VAL A 244 -6.15 31.65 15.96
N ALA A 245 -6.33 32.31 17.11
CA ALA A 245 -6.29 33.76 17.21
C ALA A 245 -4.88 34.33 17.01
N GLU A 246 -3.84 33.66 17.51
CA GLU A 246 -2.44 34.05 17.27
C GLU A 246 -2.09 33.91 15.78
N ILE A 247 -2.45 32.77 15.16
CA ILE A 247 -2.21 32.52 13.72
C ILE A 247 -2.89 33.60 12.87
N LYS A 248 -4.15 33.92 13.17
CA LYS A 248 -4.90 34.96 12.47
C LYS A 248 -4.26 36.34 12.66
N ALA A 249 -3.83 36.69 13.88
CA ALA A 249 -3.18 37.97 14.14
C ALA A 249 -1.86 38.14 13.37
N ILE A 250 -1.07 37.06 13.20
CA ILE A 250 0.15 37.08 12.39
C ILE A 250 -0.19 37.34 10.92
N ALA A 251 -1.21 36.66 10.38
CA ALA A 251 -1.64 36.84 9.00
C ALA A 251 -2.17 38.26 8.73
N GLU A 252 -3.00 38.81 9.62
CA GLU A 252 -3.60 40.15 9.50
C GLU A 252 -2.57 41.28 9.62
N GLN A 253 -1.51 41.08 10.41
CA GLN A 253 -0.40 42.03 10.49
C GLN A 253 0.33 42.17 9.14
N GLY A 254 0.32 41.11 8.34
CA GLY A 254 0.90 41.04 7.01
C GLY A 254 2.41 40.80 7.00
N HIS A 255 2.90 40.38 5.84
CA HIS A 255 4.33 40.17 5.57
C HIS A 255 5.17 41.44 5.80
N GLY A 256 6.41 41.27 6.28
CA GLY A 256 7.44 42.32 6.30
C GLY A 256 7.39 43.28 7.50
N LYS A 257 6.57 43.02 8.52
CA LYS A 257 6.52 43.85 9.75
C LYS A 257 7.59 43.50 10.77
N GLY A 258 8.26 42.34 10.67
CA GLY A 258 9.45 41.96 11.44
C GLY A 258 9.23 41.62 12.92
N ALA A 259 8.22 42.19 13.56
CA ALA A 259 7.86 41.92 14.95
C ALA A 259 6.54 41.13 15.03
N LEU A 260 6.47 40.16 15.93
CA LEU A 260 5.23 39.43 16.23
C LEU A 260 4.13 40.39 16.71
N PRO A 261 2.84 40.11 16.43
CA PRO A 261 1.74 40.86 17.03
C PRO A 261 1.83 40.83 18.56
N ARG A 262 1.39 41.90 19.24
CA ARG A 262 1.43 41.99 20.72
C ARG A 262 0.68 40.83 21.42
N SER A 263 -0.29 40.23 20.74
CA SER A 263 -1.07 39.08 21.22
C SER A 263 -0.30 37.75 21.16
N VAL A 264 0.82 37.69 20.43
CA VAL A 264 1.63 36.49 20.24
C VAL A 264 2.91 36.61 21.06
N LYS A 265 3.08 35.69 22.01
CA LYS A 265 4.32 35.61 22.80
C LYS A 265 5.33 34.75 22.06
N ALA A 266 6.61 35.14 22.10
CA ALA A 266 7.73 34.38 21.53
C ALA A 266 8.16 33.21 22.42
N ASP A 267 7.33 32.79 23.37
CA ASP A 267 7.60 31.66 24.24
C ASP A 267 7.61 30.36 23.44
N GLN A 268 8.58 29.50 23.72
CA GLN A 268 8.78 28.23 23.04
C GLN A 268 9.04 28.36 21.52
N LEU A 269 9.42 29.56 21.04
CA LEU A 269 9.96 29.77 19.70
C LEU A 269 11.37 29.17 19.63
N LEU A 270 11.54 28.14 18.80
CA LEU A 270 12.82 27.43 18.62
C LEU A 270 13.65 28.00 17.48
N VAL A 271 13.00 28.39 16.38
CA VAL A 271 13.65 28.90 15.17
C VAL A 271 12.90 30.14 14.71
N HIS A 272 13.64 31.19 14.32
CA HIS A 272 13.10 32.33 13.60
C HIS A 272 14.11 32.86 12.60
N HIS A 273 13.78 32.77 11.30
CA HIS A 273 14.51 33.44 10.23
C HIS A 273 13.62 34.48 9.56
N LYS A 274 14.02 35.74 9.66
CA LYS A 274 13.28 36.87 9.10
C LYS A 274 13.30 36.86 7.57
N ASP A 275 14.47 36.70 6.97
CA ASP A 275 14.68 36.71 5.51
C ASP A 275 15.54 35.50 5.13
N ALA A 276 14.91 34.34 4.99
CA ALA A 276 15.62 33.08 4.80
C ALA A 276 15.91 32.83 3.31
N ALA A 277 17.17 32.59 2.97
CA ALA A 277 17.50 32.08 1.64
C ALA A 277 17.05 30.62 1.50
N PRO A 278 16.36 30.24 0.42
CA PRO A 278 16.21 28.83 0.05
C PRO A 278 17.56 28.11 0.11
N GLY A 279 17.58 26.90 0.66
CA GLY A 279 18.81 26.14 0.90
C GLY A 279 19.42 26.31 2.30
N THR A 280 18.94 27.27 3.10
CA THR A 280 19.48 27.51 4.46
C THR A 280 19.36 26.25 5.32
N GLU A 281 20.46 25.90 5.97
CA GLU A 281 20.57 24.75 6.86
C GLU A 281 20.57 25.20 8.33
N ILE A 282 19.71 24.57 9.13
CA ILE A 282 19.61 24.80 10.58
C ILE A 282 20.01 23.50 11.29
N PRO A 283 21.03 23.50 12.14
CA PRO A 283 21.38 22.33 12.95
C PRO A 283 20.20 21.87 13.83
N VAL A 284 19.91 20.57 13.83
CA VAL A 284 18.88 19.98 14.69
C VAL A 284 19.45 19.75 16.09
N GLU A 285 19.10 20.65 17.01
CA GLU A 285 19.51 20.62 18.42
C GLU A 285 18.44 20.03 19.36
N THR A 286 18.80 19.83 20.63
CA THR A 286 18.03 19.10 21.65
C THR A 286 16.60 19.60 21.92
N PRO A 287 16.18 20.88 21.74
CA PRO A 287 14.76 21.19 21.79
C PRO A 287 14.03 20.89 20.47
N MET A 288 14.70 20.99 19.32
CA MET A 288 14.10 20.68 18.02
C MET A 288 13.87 19.18 17.83
N ARG A 289 14.70 18.33 18.43
CA ARG A 289 14.50 16.86 18.40
C ARG A 289 13.18 16.43 19.02
N GLY A 290 12.69 17.15 20.02
CA GLY A 290 11.49 16.82 20.76
C GLY A 290 10.17 17.34 20.17
N ILE A 291 10.18 18.11 19.08
CA ILE A 291 8.95 18.77 18.58
C ILE A 291 7.83 17.79 18.24
N THR A 292 8.18 16.56 17.87
CA THR A 292 7.24 15.49 17.51
C THR A 292 6.72 14.69 18.71
N GLN A 293 7.13 15.05 19.93
CA GLN A 293 6.66 14.43 21.19
C GLN A 293 5.54 15.24 21.88
N GLY A 294 5.08 16.32 21.25
CA GLY A 294 4.10 17.21 21.84
C GLY A 294 3.52 18.18 20.82
N ASP A 295 3.02 19.29 21.32
CA ASP A 295 2.42 20.33 20.51
C ASP A 295 3.49 21.17 19.81
N PHE A 296 3.29 21.44 18.53
CA PHE A 296 4.22 22.26 17.76
C PHE A 296 3.52 23.05 16.64
N THR A 297 4.20 24.09 16.17
CA THR A 297 3.79 24.87 15.00
C THR A 297 4.98 25.12 14.10
N VAL A 298 4.83 24.88 12.80
CA VAL A 298 5.74 25.32 11.74
C VAL A 298 5.03 26.36 10.87
N GLU A 299 5.67 27.48 10.60
CA GLU A 299 5.09 28.52 9.75
C GLU A 299 6.13 29.22 8.89
N ALA A 300 5.68 29.76 7.76
CA ALA A 300 6.47 30.61 6.90
C ALA A 300 5.58 31.54 6.09
N TRP A 301 6.13 32.70 5.73
CA TRP A 301 5.66 33.47 4.59
C TRP A 301 6.43 33.03 3.35
N PHE A 302 5.72 32.83 2.24
CA PHE A 302 6.33 32.45 0.97
C PHE A 302 5.69 33.16 -0.21
N LYS A 303 6.43 33.21 -1.32
CA LYS A 303 5.98 33.74 -2.60
C LYS A 303 6.61 32.94 -3.73
N THR A 304 5.80 32.43 -4.66
CA THR A 304 6.28 31.69 -5.83
C THR A 304 5.27 31.73 -6.98
N THR A 305 5.72 31.42 -8.19
CA THR A 305 4.88 31.14 -9.38
C THR A 305 5.18 29.77 -9.99
N ARG A 306 6.08 29.02 -9.37
CA ARG A 306 6.45 27.69 -9.86
C ARG A 306 5.29 26.74 -9.65
N THR A 307 5.29 25.61 -10.37
CA THR A 307 4.27 24.55 -10.27
C THR A 307 4.85 23.20 -9.85
N ASP A 308 6.17 23.12 -9.63
CA ASP A 308 6.79 21.91 -9.12
C ASP A 308 6.49 21.73 -7.62
N ARG A 309 6.75 20.52 -7.12
CA ARG A 309 6.74 20.24 -5.70
C ARG A 309 7.84 21.06 -5.03
N SER A 310 7.54 21.67 -3.89
CA SER A 310 8.53 22.44 -3.15
C SER A 310 8.40 22.23 -1.65
N VAL A 311 9.54 22.13 -0.96
CA VAL A 311 9.61 22.11 0.50
C VAL A 311 9.81 23.55 0.96
N ILE A 312 8.90 24.05 1.79
CA ILE A 312 9.00 25.37 2.41
C ILE A 312 9.99 25.31 3.57
N MET A 313 9.85 24.29 4.43
CA MET A 313 10.79 24.01 5.51
C MET A 313 10.64 22.55 5.97
N GLY A 314 11.73 21.93 6.42
CA GLY A 314 11.69 20.55 6.94
C GLY A 314 13.06 19.88 7.01
N ASN A 315 13.16 18.72 7.67
CA ASN A 315 14.41 17.98 7.86
C ASN A 315 14.51 16.70 7.02
N TYR A 316 13.60 16.48 6.07
CA TYR A 316 13.51 15.21 5.39
C TYR A 316 14.66 14.96 4.40
N ARG A 317 15.46 13.94 4.69
CA ARG A 317 16.29 13.16 3.76
C ARG A 317 15.73 11.74 3.70
N ARG A 318 15.83 11.05 2.56
CA ARG A 318 15.32 9.66 2.40
C ARG A 318 15.62 8.85 3.66
N ASN A 319 14.58 8.22 4.24
CA ASN A 319 14.69 7.35 5.41
C ASN A 319 15.03 8.08 6.73
N GLN A 320 14.35 9.20 7.03
CA GLN A 320 14.51 9.89 8.32
C GLN A 320 13.16 10.26 8.95
N ARG A 321 13.18 10.38 10.28
CA ARG A 321 12.06 10.91 11.09
C ARG A 321 11.90 12.39 10.75
N ALA A 322 10.75 12.85 10.27
CA ALA A 322 10.67 14.19 9.70
C ALA A 322 9.38 14.96 9.97
N VAL A 323 9.51 16.29 9.91
CA VAL A 323 8.41 17.25 9.81
C VAL A 323 8.68 18.15 8.62
N ASN A 324 7.79 18.19 7.63
CA ASN A 324 7.91 19.10 6.49
C ASN A 324 6.64 19.90 6.23
N LEU A 325 6.80 21.19 5.96
CA LEU A 325 5.78 22.04 5.36
C LEU A 325 6.04 22.13 3.85
N GLU A 326 5.07 21.74 3.02
CA GLU A 326 5.29 21.55 1.57
C GLU A 326 4.18 22.16 0.70
N LEU A 327 4.55 22.52 -0.53
CA LEU A 327 3.64 22.76 -1.66
C LEU A 327 3.73 21.58 -2.65
N GLN A 328 2.58 21.03 -3.04
CA GLN A 328 2.47 19.93 -4.01
C GLN A 328 2.20 20.46 -5.42
N THR A 329 2.53 19.68 -6.45
CA THR A 329 2.48 20.08 -7.87
C THR A 329 1.10 20.59 -8.33
N ASP A 330 0.04 20.17 -7.65
CA ASP A 330 -1.34 20.55 -7.89
C ASP A 330 -1.82 21.71 -6.99
N ASN A 331 -0.88 22.53 -6.48
CA ASN A 331 -1.14 23.67 -5.59
C ASN A 331 -1.71 23.31 -4.20
N ARG A 332 -1.71 22.03 -3.81
CA ARG A 332 -2.05 21.65 -2.44
C ARG A 332 -0.93 21.98 -1.45
N ILE A 333 -1.31 22.34 -0.24
CA ILE A 333 -0.43 22.55 0.91
C ILE A 333 -0.39 21.27 1.77
N ARG A 334 0.73 20.99 2.43
CA ARG A 334 0.90 19.75 3.22
C ARG A 334 1.74 19.98 4.47
N LEU A 335 1.36 19.32 5.56
CA LEU A 335 2.23 19.08 6.71
C LEU A 335 2.50 17.57 6.81
N LEU A 336 3.72 17.16 6.51
CA LEU A 336 4.20 15.79 6.67
C LEU A 336 4.72 15.60 8.09
N ILE A 337 4.26 14.56 8.81
CA ILE A 337 4.79 14.13 10.11
C ILE A 337 5.15 12.64 10.02
N GLN A 338 6.43 12.37 9.85
CA GLN A 338 6.93 11.02 9.55
C GLN A 338 7.76 10.48 10.72
N PRO A 339 7.24 9.51 11.51
CA PRO A 339 8.07 8.63 12.30
C PRO A 339 8.78 7.68 11.32
N TYR A 340 10.09 7.66 11.37
CA TYR A 340 10.95 6.76 10.62
C TYR A 340 10.57 5.31 10.88
N ILE A 341 10.46 4.56 9.80
CA ILE A 341 10.48 3.09 9.83
C ILE A 341 11.93 2.73 9.51
N GLU A 342 12.66 2.21 10.50
CA GLU A 342 13.84 1.41 10.15
C GLU A 342 13.36 0.28 9.25
N PRO A 343 13.94 0.06 8.06
CA PRO A 343 14.00 -1.31 7.60
C PRO A 343 14.84 -2.00 8.68
N GLU A 344 14.20 -2.75 9.58
CA GLU A 344 14.94 -3.62 10.46
C GLU A 344 15.88 -4.41 9.54
N VAL A 345 17.19 -4.34 9.83
CA VAL A 345 18.11 -5.37 9.37
C VAL A 345 17.71 -6.63 10.12
N ARG A 346 16.64 -7.29 9.66
CA ARG A 346 16.35 -8.66 10.02
C ARG A 346 17.37 -9.48 9.28
N LEU A 347 18.11 -10.30 10.01
CA LEU A 347 18.94 -11.33 9.40
C LEU A 347 18.06 -12.10 8.41
N ALA A 348 18.44 -12.09 7.14
CA ALA A 348 17.74 -12.84 6.11
C ALA A 348 17.68 -14.32 6.52
N GLY A 349 16.48 -14.83 6.73
CA GLY A 349 16.27 -16.26 7.00
C GLY A 349 15.26 -16.61 8.09
N GLU A 350 14.83 -15.67 8.95
CA GLU A 350 13.82 -15.97 9.98
C GLU A 350 12.39 -15.65 9.50
N ASP A 351 11.63 -16.72 9.31
CA ASP A 351 10.32 -16.79 8.66
C ASP A 351 9.17 -16.77 9.68
N GLU A 352 8.97 -15.64 10.35
CA GLU A 352 7.83 -15.52 11.28
C GLU A 352 6.63 -14.74 10.72
N GLY A 353 6.83 -13.84 9.75
CA GLY A 353 5.75 -13.01 9.20
C GLY A 353 4.85 -13.81 8.23
N ASP A 354 5.40 -14.20 7.09
CA ASP A 354 4.65 -14.89 6.04
C ASP A 354 4.20 -16.29 6.45
N GLY A 355 4.98 -17.02 7.28
CA GLY A 355 4.54 -18.30 7.84
C GLY A 355 3.31 -18.19 8.74
N LYS A 356 3.23 -17.18 9.61
CA LYS A 356 2.03 -16.92 10.43
C LYS A 356 0.86 -16.44 9.57
N MET A 357 1.12 -15.67 8.52
CA MET A 357 0.12 -15.24 7.54
C MET A 357 -0.50 -16.47 6.85
N ALA A 358 0.33 -17.38 6.35
CA ALA A 358 -0.09 -18.61 5.70
C ALA A 358 -0.87 -19.53 6.64
N ALA A 359 -0.43 -19.68 7.90
CA ALA A 359 -1.15 -20.46 8.91
C ALA A 359 -2.53 -19.86 9.22
N THR A 360 -2.62 -18.54 9.32
CA THR A 360 -3.88 -17.84 9.55
C THR A 360 -4.80 -17.93 8.34
N ALA A 361 -4.26 -17.82 7.12
CA ALA A 361 -5.02 -17.99 5.89
C ALA A 361 -5.57 -19.41 5.75
N ALA A 362 -4.73 -20.41 6.03
CA ALA A 362 -5.13 -21.80 6.09
C ALA A 362 -6.25 -22.04 7.11
N ARG A 363 -6.22 -21.34 8.27
CA ARG A 363 -7.31 -21.39 9.26
C ARG A 363 -8.59 -20.75 8.74
N MET A 364 -8.51 -19.57 8.12
CA MET A 364 -9.68 -18.91 7.52
C MET A 364 -10.32 -19.78 6.44
N LEU A 365 -9.53 -20.43 5.58
CA LEU A 365 -10.02 -21.38 4.59
C LEU A 365 -10.69 -22.62 5.19
N ARG A 366 -10.41 -22.99 6.44
CA ARG A 366 -11.09 -24.11 7.12
C ARG A 366 -12.34 -23.68 7.88
N GLU A 367 -12.31 -22.50 8.50
CA GLU A 367 -13.35 -22.03 9.42
C GLU A 367 -14.41 -21.17 8.74
N LYS A 368 -14.10 -20.60 7.58
CA LYS A 368 -14.96 -19.67 6.83
C LYS A 368 -15.24 -20.21 5.44
N ASP A 369 -16.23 -19.60 4.79
CA ASP A 369 -16.60 -19.93 3.43
C ASP A 369 -16.41 -18.74 2.48
N PRO A 370 -15.15 -18.29 2.25
CA PRO A 370 -14.90 -17.11 1.44
C PRO A 370 -15.29 -17.33 -0.02
N THR A 371 -16.01 -16.38 -0.60
CA THR A 371 -16.22 -16.30 -2.06
C THR A 371 -14.97 -15.79 -2.75
N ALA A 372 -14.28 -14.81 -2.14
CA ALA A 372 -13.03 -14.26 -2.64
C ALA A 372 -12.05 -13.96 -1.50
N MET A 373 -10.80 -14.37 -1.68
CA MET A 373 -9.74 -14.19 -0.70
C MET A 373 -8.48 -13.61 -1.35
N PHE A 374 -7.88 -12.60 -0.72
CA PHE A 374 -6.58 -12.04 -1.10
C PHE A 374 -5.56 -12.28 0.01
N ILE A 375 -4.38 -12.80 -0.35
CA ILE A 375 -3.24 -13.04 0.54
C ILE A 375 -2.03 -12.31 -0.03
N TYR A 376 -1.31 -11.58 0.82
CA TYR A 376 -0.07 -10.90 0.47
C TYR A 376 1.11 -11.45 1.29
N PHE A 377 2.23 -11.73 0.62
CA PHE A 377 3.49 -12.18 1.20
C PHE A 377 4.62 -11.18 0.91
N HIS A 378 5.41 -10.83 1.93
CA HIS A 378 6.40 -9.74 1.90
C HIS A 378 7.85 -10.21 1.82
N GLN A 379 8.15 -11.45 2.23
CA GLN A 379 9.52 -11.90 2.52
C GLN A 379 10.49 -11.75 1.33
N VAL A 380 9.99 -11.94 0.10
CA VAL A 380 10.81 -11.86 -1.11
C VAL A 380 11.29 -10.43 -1.36
N ASP A 381 10.39 -9.45 -1.27
CA ASP A 381 10.71 -8.02 -1.37
C ASP A 381 11.68 -7.56 -0.25
N ALA A 382 11.38 -7.90 1.00
CA ALA A 382 12.25 -7.58 2.14
C ALA A 382 13.69 -8.09 1.94
N THR A 383 13.81 -9.31 1.43
CA THR A 383 15.11 -9.93 1.13
C THR A 383 15.78 -9.23 -0.04
N GLY A 384 15.03 -8.88 -1.08
CA GLY A 384 15.52 -8.13 -2.23
C GLY A 384 16.06 -6.75 -1.85
N HIS A 385 15.36 -6.02 -0.97
CA HIS A 385 15.82 -4.74 -0.44
C HIS A 385 17.07 -4.85 0.44
N THR A 386 17.21 -5.94 1.20
CA THR A 386 18.33 -6.12 2.12
C THR A 386 19.58 -6.65 1.43
N LEU A 387 19.43 -7.65 0.54
CA LEU A 387 20.54 -8.45 -0.01
C LEU A 387 20.63 -8.42 -1.53
N GLY A 388 19.60 -7.90 -2.20
CA GLY A 388 19.55 -7.67 -3.63
C GLY A 388 18.56 -8.59 -4.35
N PHE A 389 17.77 -7.99 -5.23
CA PHE A 389 16.89 -8.64 -6.19
C PHE A 389 17.73 -9.24 -7.32
N SER A 390 18.05 -10.53 -7.27
CA SER A 390 18.78 -11.21 -8.34
C SER A 390 18.65 -12.73 -8.26
N PRO A 391 18.53 -13.44 -9.40
CA PRO A 391 18.54 -14.90 -9.43
C PRO A 391 19.89 -15.49 -8.95
N ASP A 392 20.96 -14.70 -8.90
CA ASP A 392 22.28 -15.14 -8.43
C ASP A 392 22.51 -14.91 -6.95
N ARG A 393 21.50 -14.39 -6.21
CA ARG A 393 21.52 -14.22 -4.76
C ARG A 393 20.86 -15.44 -4.09
N PRO A 394 21.61 -16.34 -3.43
CA PRO A 394 21.05 -17.54 -2.82
C PRO A 394 19.99 -17.25 -1.76
N GLU A 395 20.11 -16.14 -1.03
CA GLU A 395 19.17 -15.71 0.00
C GLU A 395 17.83 -15.27 -0.61
N TYR A 396 17.86 -14.53 -1.71
CA TYR A 396 16.67 -14.15 -2.46
C TYR A 396 15.96 -15.37 -3.06
N ILE A 397 16.73 -16.32 -3.63
CA ILE A 397 16.19 -17.61 -4.10
C ILE A 397 15.61 -18.44 -2.93
N ARG A 398 16.20 -18.38 -1.74
CA ARG A 398 15.66 -19.05 -0.54
C ARG A 398 14.35 -18.42 -0.08
N ALA A 399 14.24 -17.09 -0.09
CA ALA A 399 13.00 -16.41 0.23
C ALA A 399 11.85 -16.83 -0.71
N ILE A 400 12.12 -16.97 -2.01
CA ILE A 400 11.14 -17.48 -2.99
C ILE A 400 10.70 -18.91 -2.63
N GLN A 401 11.63 -19.80 -2.27
CA GLN A 401 11.32 -21.18 -1.86
C GLN A 401 10.55 -21.26 -0.53
N ASN A 402 10.80 -20.33 0.40
CA ASN A 402 10.03 -20.22 1.64
C ASN A 402 8.59 -19.81 1.35
N VAL A 403 8.37 -18.78 0.51
CA VAL A 403 7.01 -18.37 0.11
C VAL A 403 6.30 -19.48 -0.68
N ASP A 404 7.00 -20.26 -1.51
CA ASP A 404 6.40 -21.45 -2.13
C ASP A 404 5.88 -22.47 -1.10
N SER A 405 6.63 -22.67 -0.01
CA SER A 405 6.21 -23.55 1.10
C SER A 405 4.95 -23.01 1.81
N HIS A 406 4.85 -21.69 1.95
CA HIS A 406 3.67 -21.00 2.49
C HIS A 406 2.45 -21.11 1.59
N ILE A 407 2.63 -20.94 0.28
CA ILE A 407 1.61 -21.23 -0.72
C ILE A 407 1.15 -22.68 -0.58
N GLY A 408 2.08 -23.63 -0.40
CA GLY A 408 1.75 -25.03 -0.10
C GLY A 408 0.84 -25.21 1.12
N THR A 409 1.08 -24.48 2.20
CA THR A 409 0.24 -24.49 3.41
C THR A 409 -1.19 -24.01 3.11
N VAL A 410 -1.32 -22.92 2.36
CA VAL A 410 -2.62 -22.38 1.94
C VAL A 410 -3.36 -23.35 1.02
N LEU A 411 -2.68 -23.89 -0.01
CA LEU A 411 -3.27 -24.81 -0.97
C LEU A 411 -3.72 -26.13 -0.32
N ASN A 412 -2.95 -26.66 0.63
CA ASN A 412 -3.34 -27.86 1.38
C ASN A 412 -4.61 -27.62 2.21
N ALA A 413 -4.75 -26.43 2.82
CA ALA A 413 -5.95 -26.07 3.55
C ALA A 413 -7.16 -25.91 2.61
N LEU A 414 -6.97 -25.26 1.46
CA LEU A 414 -7.99 -25.12 0.42
C LEU A 414 -8.49 -26.51 -0.06
N LYS A 415 -7.57 -27.41 -0.43
CA LYS A 415 -7.89 -28.76 -0.92
C LYS A 415 -8.52 -29.67 0.14
N SER A 416 -8.36 -29.36 1.42
CA SER A 416 -8.93 -30.15 2.54
C SER A 416 -10.28 -29.62 3.04
N ARG A 417 -10.83 -28.59 2.40
CA ARG A 417 -12.18 -28.08 2.71
C ARG A 417 -13.23 -29.16 2.45
N VAL A 418 -14.22 -29.26 3.35
CA VAL A 418 -15.34 -30.22 3.25
C VAL A 418 -16.11 -30.05 1.93
N ASN A 419 -16.26 -28.81 1.46
CA ASN A 419 -16.99 -28.49 0.24
C ASN A 419 -16.12 -28.46 -1.02
N TYR A 420 -14.81 -28.72 -0.94
CA TYR A 420 -13.86 -28.54 -2.06
C TYR A 420 -14.31 -29.20 -3.38
N ALA A 421 -14.89 -30.41 -3.31
CA ALA A 421 -15.38 -31.13 -4.49
C ALA A 421 -16.52 -30.40 -5.23
N LYS A 422 -17.30 -29.59 -4.52
CA LYS A 422 -18.41 -28.77 -5.03
C LYS A 422 -17.98 -27.35 -5.40
N GLU A 423 -16.71 -27.03 -5.21
CA GLU A 423 -16.14 -25.70 -5.44
C GLU A 423 -15.31 -25.70 -6.73
N ASP A 424 -15.31 -24.56 -7.40
CA ASP A 424 -14.46 -24.28 -8.56
C ASP A 424 -13.64 -23.02 -8.27
N TRP A 425 -12.45 -23.26 -7.74
CA TRP A 425 -11.50 -22.24 -7.34
C TRP A 425 -10.67 -21.76 -8.52
N LEU A 426 -10.67 -20.44 -8.73
CA LEU A 426 -9.64 -19.76 -9.49
C LEU A 426 -8.53 -19.32 -8.52
N ILE A 427 -7.32 -19.81 -8.76
CA ILE A 427 -6.12 -19.45 -8.00
C ILE A 427 -5.25 -18.58 -8.90
N ILE A 428 -5.02 -17.34 -8.46
CA ILE A 428 -4.11 -16.41 -9.13
C ILE A 428 -2.87 -16.22 -8.26
N VAL A 429 -1.68 -16.35 -8.83
CA VAL A 429 -0.41 -15.95 -8.18
C VAL A 429 0.26 -14.89 -9.02
N CYS A 430 0.63 -13.78 -8.41
CA CYS A 430 1.25 -12.64 -9.10
C CYS A 430 2.26 -11.91 -8.22
N THR A 431 3.03 -11.02 -8.85
CA THR A 431 3.93 -10.06 -8.20
C THR A 431 3.58 -8.67 -8.69
N ASP A 432 3.79 -7.66 -7.86
CA ASP A 432 3.54 -6.25 -8.14
C ASP A 432 4.75 -5.56 -8.80
N HIS A 433 5.96 -6.04 -8.50
CA HIS A 433 7.19 -5.65 -9.19
C HIS A 433 8.29 -6.72 -9.20
N GLY A 434 9.30 -6.47 -10.03
CA GLY A 434 10.62 -7.11 -9.92
C GLY A 434 11.59 -6.19 -9.14
N GLY A 435 12.89 -6.26 -9.44
CA GLY A 435 13.87 -5.42 -8.74
C GLY A 435 15.27 -5.47 -9.33
N PHE A 436 16.07 -4.44 -9.08
CA PHE A 436 17.46 -4.33 -9.53
C PHE A 436 18.37 -3.82 -8.42
N GLY A 437 19.47 -4.53 -8.16
CA GLY A 437 20.28 -4.25 -6.97
C GLY A 437 19.39 -4.40 -5.74
N THR A 438 19.31 -3.38 -4.88
CA THR A 438 18.45 -3.36 -3.67
C THR A 438 17.25 -2.42 -3.80
N THR A 439 16.87 -2.05 -5.03
CA THR A 439 15.82 -1.06 -5.29
C THR A 439 14.93 -1.49 -6.45
N HIS A 440 13.72 -0.95 -6.48
CA HIS A 440 12.80 -1.05 -7.60
C HIS A 440 12.34 0.34 -8.10
N SER A 441 13.01 1.44 -7.67
CA SER A 441 12.55 2.82 -7.94
C SER A 441 12.77 3.33 -9.37
N ALA A 442 13.56 2.63 -10.20
CA ALA A 442 13.92 3.03 -11.58
C ALA A 442 13.11 2.25 -12.65
N GLY A 443 11.89 1.87 -12.31
CA GLY A 443 11.31 0.65 -12.84
C GLY A 443 10.72 0.69 -14.25
N HIS A 444 10.55 1.85 -14.89
CA HIS A 444 9.91 1.90 -16.23
C HIS A 444 10.83 1.39 -17.36
N ASP A 445 12.13 1.73 -17.32
CA ASP A 445 13.11 1.37 -18.36
C ASP A 445 13.93 0.12 -18.02
N ASN A 446 13.83 -0.38 -16.79
CA ASN A 446 14.52 -1.60 -16.39
C ASN A 446 13.58 -2.80 -16.49
N TRP A 447 13.88 -3.72 -17.40
CA TRP A 447 13.09 -4.95 -17.59
C TRP A 447 13.03 -5.82 -16.33
N GLU A 448 14.08 -5.83 -15.49
CA GLU A 448 14.15 -6.59 -14.24
C GLU A 448 13.18 -6.05 -13.19
N ILE A 449 12.74 -4.80 -13.34
CA ILE A 449 11.78 -4.15 -12.44
C ILE A 449 10.38 -4.15 -13.07
N ASN A 450 10.23 -3.82 -14.36
CA ASN A 450 8.95 -3.69 -15.07
C ASN A 450 8.31 -5.02 -15.53
N THR A 451 8.91 -6.15 -15.18
CA THR A 451 8.43 -7.47 -15.61
C THR A 451 8.03 -8.30 -14.40
N ALA A 452 6.76 -8.67 -14.38
CA ALA A 452 6.11 -9.53 -13.41
C ALA A 452 5.77 -10.88 -14.05
N PHE A 453 5.25 -11.81 -13.24
CA PHE A 453 4.60 -13.01 -13.73
C PHE A 453 3.11 -13.00 -13.35
N LEU A 454 2.32 -13.75 -14.10
CA LEU A 454 0.92 -14.02 -13.81
C LEU A 454 0.66 -15.51 -13.98
N LEU A 455 0.23 -16.14 -12.90
CA LEU A 455 -0.23 -17.52 -12.86
C LEU A 455 -1.74 -17.52 -12.66
N VAL A 456 -2.46 -18.27 -13.48
CA VAL A 456 -3.91 -18.48 -13.37
C VAL A 456 -4.19 -19.98 -13.42
N SER A 457 -4.61 -20.60 -12.31
CA SER A 457 -4.83 -22.06 -12.22
C SER A 457 -6.16 -22.40 -11.56
N GLY A 458 -6.78 -23.48 -12.02
CA GLY A 458 -8.04 -23.99 -11.49
C GLY A 458 -8.77 -24.88 -12.51
N PRO A 459 -9.88 -25.53 -12.12
CA PRO A 459 -10.63 -26.40 -13.03
C PRO A 459 -11.16 -25.70 -14.30
N SER A 460 -11.40 -24.38 -14.23
CA SER A 460 -11.90 -23.56 -15.35
C SER A 460 -10.81 -22.78 -16.11
N THR A 461 -9.52 -23.11 -15.93
CA THR A 461 -8.42 -22.37 -16.56
C THR A 461 -7.88 -23.06 -17.81
N ALA A 462 -7.36 -22.27 -18.75
CA ALA A 462 -6.54 -22.81 -19.83
C ALA A 462 -5.23 -23.36 -19.26
N HIS A 463 -4.54 -24.23 -20.01
CA HIS A 463 -3.26 -24.80 -19.61
C HIS A 463 -2.15 -24.36 -20.56
N GLY A 464 -0.98 -24.05 -20.00
CA GLY A 464 0.22 -23.70 -20.77
C GLY A 464 0.55 -22.21 -20.76
N LYS A 465 1.38 -21.77 -21.70
CA LYS A 465 1.81 -20.38 -21.78
C LYS A 465 0.66 -19.48 -22.25
N ILE A 466 0.49 -18.32 -21.62
CA ILE A 466 -0.35 -17.25 -22.16
C ILE A 466 0.49 -16.52 -23.22
N GLU A 467 0.16 -16.75 -24.49
CA GLU A 467 0.94 -16.20 -25.62
C GLU A 467 0.75 -14.69 -25.81
N GLU A 468 -0.38 -14.18 -25.36
CA GLU A 468 -0.72 -12.77 -25.48
C GLU A 468 -0.06 -11.95 -24.36
N GLN A 469 0.29 -10.70 -24.64
CA GLN A 469 0.80 -9.81 -23.60
C GLN A 469 -0.24 -9.62 -22.49
N THR A 470 0.20 -9.87 -21.26
CA THR A 470 -0.58 -9.67 -20.03
C THR A 470 -0.11 -8.44 -19.26
N TYR A 471 -1.00 -7.92 -18.41
CA TYR A 471 -0.80 -6.75 -17.57
C TYR A 471 -1.39 -6.97 -16.18
N LEU A 472 -0.90 -6.24 -15.15
CA LEU A 472 -1.45 -6.36 -13.79
C LEU A 472 -2.96 -6.07 -13.72
N VAL A 473 -3.44 -5.14 -14.55
CA VAL A 473 -4.87 -4.78 -14.61
C VAL A 473 -5.77 -5.88 -15.15
N ASP A 474 -5.22 -6.95 -15.73
CA ASP A 474 -5.98 -8.10 -16.25
C ASP A 474 -6.56 -8.98 -15.13
N ILE A 475 -6.02 -8.87 -13.91
CA ILE A 475 -6.41 -9.71 -12.77
C ILE A 475 -7.88 -9.50 -12.40
N VAL A 476 -8.35 -8.26 -12.25
CA VAL A 476 -9.74 -7.97 -11.85
C VAL A 476 -10.77 -8.44 -12.89
N PRO A 477 -10.64 -8.13 -14.19
CA PRO A 477 -11.51 -8.70 -15.23
C PRO A 477 -11.53 -10.23 -15.22
N THR A 478 -10.38 -10.88 -14.99
CA THR A 478 -10.28 -12.35 -14.90
C THR A 478 -11.07 -12.90 -13.72
N VAL A 479 -10.91 -12.30 -12.55
CA VAL A 479 -11.64 -12.66 -11.32
C VAL A 479 -13.16 -12.51 -11.51
N LEU A 480 -13.60 -11.37 -12.03
CA LEU A 480 -15.02 -11.09 -12.24
C LEU A 480 -15.64 -12.07 -13.25
N THR A 481 -14.92 -12.37 -14.33
CA THR A 481 -15.36 -13.30 -15.37
C THR A 481 -15.51 -14.73 -14.83
N HIS A 482 -14.54 -15.22 -14.05
CA HIS A 482 -14.64 -16.56 -13.42
C HIS A 482 -15.81 -16.64 -12.45
N LEU A 483 -16.00 -15.62 -11.62
CA LEU A 483 -17.12 -15.57 -10.70
C LEU A 483 -18.46 -15.45 -11.44
N GLY A 484 -18.49 -15.03 -12.70
CA GLY A 484 -19.73 -14.75 -13.43
C GLY A 484 -20.38 -13.45 -12.95
N VAL A 485 -19.58 -12.49 -12.47
CA VAL A 485 -20.00 -11.13 -12.16
C VAL A 485 -19.96 -10.32 -13.47
N PRO A 486 -21.11 -9.80 -13.95
CA PRO A 486 -21.13 -8.96 -15.15
C PRO A 486 -20.23 -7.74 -14.98
N ILE A 487 -19.36 -7.50 -15.95
CA ILE A 487 -18.48 -6.32 -15.96
C ILE A 487 -19.31 -5.13 -16.47
N ASP A 488 -19.60 -4.19 -15.58
CA ASP A 488 -20.26 -2.93 -15.94
C ASP A 488 -19.29 -2.07 -16.79
N PRO A 489 -19.67 -1.67 -18.02
CA PRO A 489 -18.85 -0.77 -18.85
C PRO A 489 -18.47 0.54 -18.14
N GLY A 490 -19.31 1.03 -17.22
CA GLY A 490 -19.06 2.22 -16.40
C GLY A 490 -17.88 2.05 -15.44
N TRP A 491 -17.45 0.83 -15.15
CA TRP A 491 -16.25 0.55 -14.35
C TRP A 491 -14.95 0.91 -15.07
N LYS A 492 -14.99 1.05 -16.40
CA LYS A 492 -13.86 1.46 -17.25
C LYS A 492 -12.58 0.67 -16.93
N LEU A 493 -12.69 -0.64 -16.72
CA LEU A 493 -11.53 -1.51 -16.50
C LEU A 493 -10.55 -1.40 -17.68
N ASP A 494 -9.25 -1.42 -17.40
CA ASP A 494 -8.20 -1.32 -18.43
C ASP A 494 -7.74 -2.69 -18.94
N GLY A 495 -7.88 -3.72 -18.11
CA GLY A 495 -7.49 -5.07 -18.46
C GLY A 495 -8.59 -5.88 -19.15
N ARG A 496 -8.25 -7.13 -19.43
CA ARG A 496 -9.17 -8.13 -19.99
C ARG A 496 -9.02 -9.47 -19.24
N PRO A 497 -10.01 -10.37 -19.32
CA PRO A 497 -9.87 -11.70 -18.76
C PRO A 497 -8.75 -12.48 -19.48
N VAL A 498 -7.88 -13.15 -18.71
CA VAL A 498 -6.75 -13.92 -19.22
C VAL A 498 -6.65 -15.28 -18.53
N GLY A 499 -6.12 -16.29 -19.24
CA GLY A 499 -5.86 -17.62 -18.66
C GLY A 499 -7.08 -18.48 -18.34
N LEU A 500 -8.30 -18.03 -18.64
CA LEU A 500 -9.52 -18.84 -18.51
C LEU A 500 -9.70 -19.75 -19.73
N ALA A 501 -10.25 -20.95 -19.54
CA ALA A 501 -10.57 -21.83 -20.66
C ALA A 501 -11.72 -21.23 -21.49
N THR A 502 -11.58 -21.27 -22.83
CA THR A 502 -12.70 -20.98 -23.73
C THR A 502 -13.77 -22.04 -23.53
N ARG A 503 -15.00 -21.63 -23.19
CA ARG A 503 -16.14 -22.53 -23.07
C ARG A 503 -16.65 -23.00 -24.42
#